data_AF-C5K567-F1
#
_entry.id   AF-C5K567-F1
#
_cell.length_a   1.000
_cell.length_b   1.000
_cell.length_c   1.000
_cell.angle_alpha   90.00
_cell.angle_beta   90.00
_cell.angle_gamma   90.00
#
_symmetry.space_group_name_H-M   'P 1'
#
loop_
_entity.id
_entity.type
_entity.pdbx_description
1 polymer ?
#
loop_
_entity_poly.entity_id
_entity_poly.type
_entity_poly.pdbx_seq_one_letter_code
_entity_poly.pdbx_strand_id
1 'polypeptide(L)'
;MAKNKAKYPADIVKGSSAKYNEYESYTPRKCRVGRAHDVETLGQMAEEMAEFAKDRDWLQYHTPRNLTLALCGEVGELCELLVERDGSSKCSNNDPVAEEISDCLL
;
A
#
# COMPACT_ATOMS: atom_id res chain seq x y z
N MET A 1 12.53 8.70 20.41
CA MET A 1 11.64 9.88 20.51
C MET A 1 12.34 11.19 20.14
N ALA A 2 13.58 11.44 20.57
CA ALA A 2 14.26 12.72 20.29
C ALA A 2 14.60 12.97 18.80
N LYS A 3 15.02 11.94 18.05
CA LYS A 3 15.45 12.08 16.64
C LYS A 3 14.30 12.29 15.64
N ASN A 4 13.19 11.54 15.76
CA ASN A 4 12.00 11.72 14.90
C ASN A 4 11.29 13.07 15.11
N LYS A 5 11.40 13.63 16.32
CA LYS A 5 10.83 14.94 16.65
C LYS A 5 11.54 16.09 15.93
N ALA A 6 12.82 15.92 15.62
CA ALA A 6 13.61 16.90 14.86
C ALA A 6 13.38 16.80 13.35
N LYS A 7 13.12 15.60 12.81
CA LYS A 7 12.87 15.39 11.37
C LYS A 7 11.45 15.77 10.95
N TYR A 8 10.48 15.70 11.87
CA TYR A 8 9.08 15.97 11.57
C TYR A 8 8.35 16.71 12.71
N PRO A 9 8.61 18.01 12.88
CA PRO A 9 7.93 18.85 13.87
C PRO A 9 6.39 18.80 13.74
N ALA A 10 5.72 18.61 14.87
CA ALA A 10 4.27 18.39 14.95
C ALA A 10 3.46 19.62 14.47
N ASP A 11 4.09 20.79 14.57
CA ASP A 11 3.64 22.12 14.19
C ASP A 11 3.59 22.32 12.66
N ILE A 12 4.22 21.44 11.86
CA ILE A 12 4.30 21.54 10.39
C ILE A 12 3.52 20.42 9.66
N VAL A 13 3.11 19.36 10.37
CA VAL A 13 2.43 18.19 9.77
C VAL A 13 0.95 18.17 10.14
N LYS A 14 0.14 18.96 9.43
CA LYS A 14 -1.32 18.75 9.35
C LYS A 14 -1.64 17.95 8.08
N GLY A 15 -1.87 16.64 8.25
CA GLY A 15 -2.64 15.81 7.31
C GLY A 15 -2.08 15.58 5.91
N SER A 16 -0.77 15.36 5.72
CA SER A 16 -0.23 15.03 4.39
C SER A 16 0.66 13.77 4.42
N SER A 17 0.50 12.92 3.40
CA SER A 17 1.01 11.55 3.14
C SER A 17 2.52 11.29 3.32
N ALA A 18 3.31 12.25 3.81
CA ALA A 18 4.76 12.30 3.63
C ALA A 18 5.65 11.69 4.74
N LYS A 19 5.28 10.62 5.46
CA LYS A 19 6.15 10.04 6.54
C LYS A 19 6.61 8.58 6.39
N TYR A 20 6.26 7.88 5.32
CA TYR A 20 6.41 6.41 5.20
C TYR A 20 7.83 5.82 5.07
N ASN A 21 8.93 6.57 5.24
CA ASN A 21 10.27 6.10 4.81
C ASN A 21 11.32 5.83 5.91
N GLU A 22 10.97 5.66 7.19
CA GLU A 22 11.95 5.16 8.18
C GLU A 22 11.38 3.96 8.97
N TYR A 23 11.55 2.75 8.42
CA TYR A 23 11.32 1.48 9.10
C TYR A 23 12.67 0.90 9.57
N GLU A 24 13.01 1.11 10.83
CA GLU A 24 14.00 0.30 11.54
C GLU A 24 13.24 -0.52 12.61
N SER A 25 13.16 -1.84 12.40
CA SER A 25 12.64 -2.87 13.33
C SER A 25 11.13 -2.84 13.67
N TYR A 26 10.29 -3.47 12.83
CA TYR A 26 8.93 -3.87 13.21
C TYR A 26 8.93 -5.31 13.71
N THR A 27 8.48 -5.54 14.95
CA THR A 27 8.11 -6.87 15.45
C THR A 27 6.59 -6.92 15.52
N PRO A 28 5.90 -7.85 14.81
CA PRO A 28 4.45 -7.86 14.78
C PRO A 28 3.91 -8.23 16.15
N ARG A 29 3.08 -7.36 16.75
CA ARG A 29 2.24 -7.77 17.89
C ARG A 29 1.09 -8.61 17.36
N LYS A 30 0.94 -9.82 17.89
CA LYS A 30 -0.23 -10.68 17.65
C LYS A 30 -1.48 -9.94 18.15
N CYS A 31 -2.20 -9.32 17.24
CA CYS A 31 -3.50 -8.73 17.51
C CYS A 31 -4.50 -9.88 17.62
N ARG A 32 -5.23 -10.00 18.74
CA ARG A 32 -6.38 -10.93 18.82
C ARG A 32 -7.50 -10.36 17.97
N VAL A 33 -7.56 -10.75 16.71
CA VAL A 33 -8.67 -10.40 15.82
C VAL A 33 -9.77 -11.44 16.05
N GLY A 34 -10.93 -10.97 16.51
CA GLY A 34 -12.14 -11.78 16.59
C GLY A 34 -12.65 -12.11 15.19
N ARG A 35 -13.01 -13.39 15.00
CA ARG A 35 -13.51 -14.06 13.77
C ARG A 35 -12.54 -14.01 12.59
N ALA A 36 -11.93 -15.17 12.33
CA ALA A 36 -11.08 -15.48 11.20
C ALA A 36 -11.83 -15.30 9.87
N HIS A 37 -11.63 -14.16 9.23
CA HIS A 37 -11.18 -14.25 7.84
C HIS A 37 -9.67 -14.45 7.94
N ASP A 38 -9.14 -15.43 7.24
CA ASP A 38 -7.70 -15.71 7.21
C ASP A 38 -6.98 -14.44 6.74
N VAL A 39 -6.44 -13.67 7.70
CA VAL A 39 -5.77 -12.40 7.39
C VAL A 39 -4.41 -12.78 6.84
N GLU A 40 -4.34 -12.86 5.52
CA GLU A 40 -3.07 -12.98 4.83
C GLU A 40 -2.19 -11.78 5.22
N THR A 41 -0.97 -12.07 5.63
CA THR A 41 -0.03 -11.04 6.02
C THR A 41 0.57 -10.40 4.76
N LEU A 42 0.99 -9.14 4.84
CA LEU A 42 1.70 -8.48 3.73
C LEU A 42 2.92 -9.27 3.24
N GLY A 43 3.56 -10.03 4.12
CA GLY A 43 4.68 -10.89 3.75
C GLY A 43 4.25 -12.07 2.86
N GLN A 44 3.10 -12.67 3.15
CA GLN A 44 2.54 -13.77 2.33
C GLN A 44 2.14 -13.26 0.94
N MET A 45 1.44 -12.12 0.86
CA MET A 45 1.08 -11.51 -0.42
C MET A 45 2.32 -11.19 -1.28
N ALA A 46 3.39 -10.66 -0.65
CA ALA A 46 4.64 -10.38 -1.33
C ALA A 46 5.34 -11.66 -1.85
N GLU A 47 5.27 -12.76 -1.09
CA GLU A 47 5.77 -14.07 -1.52
C GLU A 47 4.97 -14.62 -2.69
N GLU A 48 3.63 -14.60 -2.61
CA GLU A 48 2.74 -15.05 -3.69
C GLU A 48 2.97 -14.27 -4.98
N MET A 49 3.14 -12.94 -4.88
CA MET A 49 3.44 -12.11 -6.05
C MET A 49 4.83 -12.40 -6.64
N ALA A 50 5.83 -12.63 -5.79
CA ALA A 50 7.17 -13.00 -6.26
C ALA A 50 7.15 -14.34 -7.00
N GLU A 51 6.36 -15.31 -6.53
CA GLU A 51 6.13 -16.58 -7.22
C GLU A 51 5.39 -16.37 -8.55
N PHE A 52 4.31 -15.58 -8.55
CA PHE A 52 3.55 -15.25 -9.76
C PHE A 52 4.42 -14.61 -10.87
N ALA A 53 5.29 -13.68 -10.48
CA ALA A 53 6.22 -13.01 -11.39
C ALA A 53 7.32 -13.96 -11.88
N LYS A 54 7.83 -14.83 -10.99
CA LYS A 54 8.84 -15.83 -11.34
C LYS A 54 8.32 -16.83 -12.36
N ASP A 55 7.10 -17.34 -12.19
CA ASP A 55 6.48 -18.32 -13.09
C ASP A 55 6.29 -17.78 -14.52
N ARG A 56 6.24 -16.45 -14.67
CA ARG A 56 6.12 -15.76 -15.96
C ARG A 56 7.42 -15.21 -16.50
N ASP A 57 8.53 -15.45 -15.80
CA ASP A 57 9.84 -14.86 -16.10
C ASP A 57 9.82 -13.31 -16.13
N TRP A 58 8.97 -12.70 -15.29
CA TRP A 58 8.78 -11.24 -15.26
C TRP A 58 9.74 -10.51 -14.32
N LEU A 59 10.50 -11.23 -13.49
CA LEU A 59 11.49 -10.64 -12.60
C LEU A 59 12.53 -9.78 -13.33
N GLN A 60 12.79 -10.05 -14.62
CA GLN A 60 13.64 -9.22 -15.47
C GLN A 60 13.14 -7.77 -15.63
N TYR A 61 11.82 -7.55 -15.49
CA TYR A 61 11.19 -6.23 -15.58
C TYR A 61 11.04 -5.54 -14.22
N HIS A 62 11.27 -6.24 -13.10
CA HIS A 62 11.13 -5.74 -11.72
C HIS A 62 12.33 -4.89 -11.28
N THR A 63 12.69 -3.88 -12.08
CA THR A 63 13.64 -2.85 -11.66
C THR A 63 12.90 -1.82 -10.78
N PRO A 64 13.58 -1.15 -9.82
CA PRO A 64 12.94 -0.11 -9.00
C PRO A 64 12.24 0.97 -9.82
N ARG A 65 12.81 1.35 -10.98
CA ARG A 65 12.20 2.32 -11.90
C ARG A 65 10.89 1.81 -12.49
N ASN A 66 10.86 0.58 -13.00
CA ASN A 66 9.67 0.04 -13.67
C ASN A 66 8.53 -0.17 -12.67
N LEU A 67 8.83 -0.72 -11.49
CA LEU A 67 7.83 -0.90 -10.43
C LEU A 67 7.26 0.44 -9.96
N THR A 68 8.12 1.47 -9.83
CA THR A 68 7.63 2.82 -9.48
C THR A 68 6.70 3.38 -10.56
N LEU A 69 7.02 3.17 -11.84
CA LEU A 69 6.17 3.64 -12.94
C LEU A 69 4.85 2.86 -13.04
N ALA A 70 4.86 1.55 -12.78
CA ALA A 70 3.65 0.73 -12.70
C ALA A 70 2.75 1.23 -11.56
N LEU A 71 3.28 1.40 -10.34
CA LEU A 71 2.55 1.96 -9.21
C LEU A 71 1.96 3.34 -9.52
N CYS A 72 2.70 4.21 -10.21
CA CYS A 72 2.16 5.51 -10.63
C CYS A 72 1.00 5.39 -11.63
N GLY A 73 0.97 4.34 -12.45
CA GLY A 73 -0.15 4.00 -13.33
C GLY A 73 -1.40 3.68 -12.52
N GLU A 74 -1.30 2.70 -11.61
CA GLU A 74 -2.43 2.27 -10.76
C GLU A 74 -2.97 3.41 -9.88
N VAL A 75 -2.09 4.25 -9.34
CA VAL A 75 -2.50 5.46 -8.60
C VAL A 75 -3.26 6.45 -9.50
N GLY A 76 -2.91 6.52 -10.78
CA GLY A 76 -3.63 7.29 -11.78
C GLY A 76 -5.05 6.78 -11.99
N GLU A 77 -5.20 5.48 -12.22
CA GLU A 77 -6.51 4.81 -12.40
C GLU A 77 -7.39 4.98 -11.14
N LEU A 78 -6.81 4.79 -9.96
CA LEU A 78 -7.47 5.10 -8.68
C LEU A 78 -7.93 6.57 -8.60
N CYS A 79 -7.11 7.52 -9.04
CA CYS A 79 -7.49 8.94 -9.02
C CYS A 79 -8.66 9.21 -9.95
N GLU A 80 -8.71 8.61 -11.15
CA GLU A 80 -9.82 8.79 -12.10
C GLU A 80 -11.16 8.40 -11.48
N LEU A 81 -11.21 7.29 -10.72
CA LEU A 81 -12.42 6.87 -10.02
C LEU A 81 -12.84 7.82 -8.88
N LEU A 82 -11.88 8.52 -8.27
CA LEU A 82 -12.16 9.40 -7.14
C LEU A 82 -12.55 10.83 -7.56
N VAL A 83 -12.28 11.24 -8.80
CA VAL A 83 -12.61 12.59 -9.30
C VAL A 83 -14.09 12.93 -9.13
N GLU A 84 -14.99 11.98 -9.39
CA GLU A 84 -16.44 12.21 -9.37
C GLU A 84 -17.11 11.82 -8.05
N ARG A 85 -16.36 11.27 -7.08
CA ARG A 85 -16.93 10.75 -5.83
C ARG A 85 -16.91 11.79 -4.74
N ASP A 86 -17.98 11.84 -3.96
CA ASP A 86 -17.98 12.58 -2.72
C ASP A 86 -17.12 11.83 -1.68
N GLY A 87 -16.15 12.51 -1.05
CA GLY A 87 -15.19 11.89 -0.12
C GLY A 87 -15.81 11.31 1.18
N SER A 88 -17.14 11.18 1.24
CA SER A 88 -17.88 10.60 2.36
C SER A 88 -18.30 9.13 2.12
N SER A 89 -18.28 8.70 0.86
CA SER A 89 -18.73 7.37 0.44
C SER A 89 -17.70 6.29 0.76
N LYS A 90 -18.12 5.24 1.47
CA LYS A 90 -17.29 4.05 1.71
C LYS A 90 -17.29 3.15 0.48
N CYS A 91 -16.14 2.57 0.14
CA CYS A 91 -16.04 1.52 -0.87
C CYS A 91 -16.57 0.19 -0.34
N SER A 92 -17.27 -0.54 -1.21
CA SER A 92 -17.67 -1.94 -0.99
C SER A 92 -16.66 -2.89 -1.64
N ASN A 93 -16.74 -4.20 -1.38
CA ASN A 93 -15.81 -5.16 -1.99
C ASN A 93 -15.96 -5.29 -3.52
N ASN A 94 -17.10 -4.89 -4.09
CA ASN A 94 -17.33 -4.90 -5.55
C ASN A 94 -17.20 -3.50 -6.16
N ASP A 95 -16.54 -2.60 -5.43
CA ASP A 95 -16.31 -1.24 -5.86
C ASP A 95 -15.05 -1.20 -6.72
N PRO A 96 -15.08 -0.61 -7.92
CA PRO A 96 -13.86 -0.41 -8.71
C PRO A 96 -12.73 0.26 -7.91
N VAL A 97 -13.06 1.13 -6.95
CA VAL A 97 -12.04 1.74 -6.06
C VAL A 97 -11.32 0.70 -5.20
N ALA A 98 -11.98 -0.38 -4.80
CA ALA A 98 -11.33 -1.45 -4.05
C ALA A 98 -10.37 -2.28 -4.92
N GLU A 99 -10.68 -2.44 -6.22
CA GLU A 99 -9.81 -3.10 -7.21
C GLU A 99 -8.54 -2.25 -7.41
N GLU A 100 -8.68 -0.96 -7.72
CA GLU A 100 -7.52 -0.07 -7.93
C GLU A 100 -6.64 0.12 -6.67
N ILE A 101 -7.25 0.09 -5.48
CA ILE A 101 -6.50 0.09 -4.22
C ILE A 101 -5.73 -1.23 -4.05
N SER A 102 -6.30 -2.36 -4.49
CA SER A 102 -5.60 -3.64 -4.47
C SER A 102 -4.40 -3.62 -5.40
N ASP A 103 -4.54 -3.08 -6.61
CA ASP A 103 -3.46 -3.01 -7.59
C ASP A 103 -2.31 -2.08 -7.12
N CYS A 104 -2.61 -1.04 -6.34
CA CYS A 104 -1.58 -0.23 -5.67
C CYS A 104 -0.80 -0.96 -4.55
N LEU A 105 -1.37 -2.05 -3.99
CA LEU A 105 -0.79 -2.79 -2.87
C LEU A 105 -0.01 -4.04 -3.32
N LEU A 106 -0.19 -4.45 -4.57
CA LEU A 106 0.52 -5.55 -5.22
C LEU A 106 1.81 -5.01 -5.85
#